data_AF-A4CKU3-F1
#
_entry.id   AF-A4CKU3-F1
#
_cell.length_a   1.000
_cell.length_b   1.000
_cell.length_c   1.000
_cell.angle_alpha   90.00
_cell.angle_beta   90.00
_cell.angle_gamma   90.00
#
_symmetry.space_group_name_H-M   'P 1'
#
loop_
_entity.id
_entity.type
_entity.pdbx_description
1 polymer ?
#
loop_
_entity_poly.entity_id
_entity_poly.type
_entity_poly.pdbx_seq_one_letter_code
_entity_poly.pdbx_strand_id
1 'polypeptide(L)'
;MKRIFTLKNLLGTLCLLTTLSLSAQSDRIADARHTASQEADKRVDDYLKLVKLGYSEREIYEDLGNVNFLTENYESAAFWYQKLVDLAGIRAIPESYQERYKYAMHKAGIIQYSEVVAQRDWVSRIKDDYQIERSSHAAQLTRSLAENYKMPEFGRNDAYPNTESLDALRALSEADLVQMQSERAAVQNAYLPPVSVTADGRTAYFSKAVFVKPLYGIFSKKQLVHKIFRAENINGQWGNVREVAVAPKYASAMHPAVSADGSRLYFASDMPGTFGKFDIYVADIGRDGSTGAPRNMGEKINTRKNDLYPSLAGGDILFFASDGHDGYGGLDLYAARVARRSVGLAINIGSPFNSMEDEFALNLQTEDGIAYVMSNRGAARDDIQQLVFSYFDAENNHVAENRYSFKEILATEPSQSYANTMFED
;
A
#
# COMPACT_ATOMS: atom_id res chain seq x y z
N MET A 1 34.80 -44.68 73.98
CA MET A 1 33.38 -45.07 73.79
C MET A 1 32.34 -43.96 74.06
N LYS A 2 32.45 -43.09 75.07
CA LYS A 2 31.40 -42.07 75.37
C LYS A 2 31.09 -41.05 74.26
N ARG A 3 32.03 -40.71 73.39
CA ARG A 3 31.81 -39.73 72.30
C ARG A 3 30.86 -40.23 71.19
N ILE A 4 30.60 -41.53 71.10
CA ILE A 4 29.79 -42.10 70.01
C ILE A 4 28.29 -41.94 70.30
N PHE A 5 27.89 -41.91 71.57
CA PHE A 5 26.47 -41.93 71.94
C PHE A 5 25.80 -40.56 71.79
N THR A 6 26.49 -39.48 72.17
CA THR A 6 25.98 -38.10 72.04
C THR A 6 25.81 -37.65 70.59
N LEU A 7 26.59 -38.24 69.67
CA LEU A 7 26.53 -37.91 68.25
C LEU A 7 25.22 -38.38 67.60
N LYS A 8 24.67 -39.51 68.05
CA LYS A 8 23.45 -40.09 67.44
C LYS A 8 22.20 -39.27 67.72
N ASN A 9 22.07 -38.70 68.93
CA ASN A 9 20.88 -37.93 69.30
C ASN A 9 20.83 -36.55 68.64
N LEU A 10 21.99 -35.93 68.39
CA LEU A 10 22.09 -34.68 67.63
C LEU A 10 21.73 -34.88 66.15
N LEU A 11 21.98 -36.08 65.61
CA LEU A 11 21.65 -36.42 64.22
C LEU A 11 20.14 -36.44 63.98
N GLY A 12 19.37 -36.95 64.95
CA GLY A 12 17.91 -37.09 64.81
C GLY A 12 17.15 -35.76 64.75
N THR A 13 17.56 -34.77 65.54
CA THR A 13 16.93 -33.44 65.55
C THR A 13 17.27 -32.62 64.32
N LEU A 14 18.47 -32.79 63.78
CA LEU A 14 18.89 -32.17 62.51
C LEU A 14 18.02 -32.66 61.34
N CYS A 15 17.68 -33.95 61.30
CA CYS A 15 16.82 -34.52 60.27
C CYS A 15 15.41 -33.90 60.22
N LEU A 16 14.80 -33.57 61.37
CA LEU A 16 13.43 -33.03 61.38
C LEU A 16 13.35 -31.56 60.90
N LEU A 17 14.38 -30.76 61.15
CA LEU A 17 14.46 -29.39 60.65
C LEU A 17 14.73 -29.35 59.15
N THR A 18 15.47 -30.34 58.63
CA THR A 18 15.67 -30.47 57.19
C THR A 18 14.37 -30.81 56.44
N THR A 19 13.47 -31.59 57.03
CA THR A 19 12.23 -31.99 56.32
C THR A 19 11.22 -30.84 56.15
N LEU A 20 11.12 -29.93 57.13
CA LEU A 20 10.21 -28.77 57.04
C LEU A 20 10.74 -27.68 56.11
N SER A 21 12.06 -27.51 56.03
CA SER A 21 12.69 -26.60 55.06
C SER A 21 12.56 -27.12 53.63
N LEU A 22 12.60 -28.44 53.44
CA LEU A 22 12.38 -29.09 52.13
C LEU A 22 10.96 -28.87 51.58
N SER A 23 9.92 -28.93 52.41
CA SER A 23 8.53 -28.74 51.95
C SER A 23 8.20 -27.29 51.57
N ALA A 24 8.69 -26.30 52.34
CA ALA A 24 8.53 -24.90 51.96
C ALA A 24 9.34 -24.53 50.70
N GLN A 25 10.46 -25.24 50.47
CA GLN A 25 11.23 -25.11 49.26
C GLN A 25 10.51 -25.74 48.04
N SER A 26 9.77 -26.85 48.22
CA SER A 26 9.05 -27.49 47.11
C SER A 26 7.89 -26.67 46.56
N ASP A 27 7.14 -25.98 47.41
CA ASP A 27 5.97 -25.18 46.97
C ASP A 27 6.42 -23.93 46.20
N ARG A 28 7.47 -23.24 46.67
CA ARG A 28 8.08 -22.13 45.93
C ARG A 28 8.64 -22.54 44.56
N ILE A 29 9.15 -23.77 44.46
CA ILE A 29 9.62 -24.33 43.20
C ILE A 29 8.45 -24.61 42.25
N ALA A 30 7.30 -25.05 42.77
CA ALA A 30 6.10 -25.31 41.96
C ALA A 30 5.52 -24.02 41.35
N ASP A 31 5.37 -22.96 42.14
CA ASP A 31 4.85 -21.67 41.66
C ASP A 31 5.79 -21.01 40.63
N ALA A 32 7.10 -21.10 40.87
CA ALA A 32 8.11 -20.60 39.94
C ALA A 32 8.08 -21.36 38.60
N ARG A 33 7.89 -22.69 38.64
CA ARG A 33 7.75 -23.52 37.43
C ARG A 33 6.49 -23.19 36.63
N HIS A 34 5.38 -22.95 37.31
CA HIS A 34 4.12 -22.59 36.67
C HIS A 34 4.25 -21.24 35.94
N THR A 35 4.82 -20.23 36.61
CA THR A 35 5.04 -18.90 36.03
C THR A 35 5.99 -18.95 34.83
N ALA A 36 7.07 -19.72 34.92
CA ALA A 36 8.02 -19.89 33.82
C ALA A 36 7.41 -20.60 32.60
N SER A 37 6.51 -21.57 32.82
CA SER A 37 5.77 -22.23 31.74
C SER A 37 4.87 -21.24 30.99
N GLN A 38 4.14 -20.41 31.73
CA GLN A 38 3.24 -19.41 31.13
C GLN A 38 3.98 -18.38 30.28
N GLU A 39 5.16 -17.92 30.72
CA GLU A 39 5.95 -16.95 29.95
C GLU A 39 6.58 -17.60 28.69
N ALA A 40 6.93 -18.89 28.75
CA ALA A 40 7.43 -19.62 27.59
C ALA A 40 6.37 -19.80 26.50
N ASP A 41 5.14 -20.18 26.90
CA ASP A 41 4.01 -20.33 25.98
C ASP A 41 3.69 -19.00 25.29
N LYS A 42 3.68 -17.91 26.07
CA LYS A 42 3.44 -16.55 25.55
C LYS A 42 4.46 -16.14 24.49
N ARG A 43 5.74 -16.48 24.66
CA ARG A 43 6.79 -16.16 23.67
C ARG A 43 6.57 -16.89 22.34
N VAL A 44 6.20 -18.17 22.41
CA VAL A 44 5.92 -18.97 21.21
C VAL A 44 4.71 -18.42 20.47
N ASP A 45 3.68 -18.01 21.20
CA ASP A 45 2.47 -17.42 20.63
C ASP A 45 2.77 -16.09 19.92
N ASP A 46 3.52 -15.19 20.56
CA ASP A 46 3.92 -13.90 19.97
C ASP A 46 4.77 -14.08 18.69
N TYR A 47 5.65 -15.08 18.69
CA TYR A 47 6.47 -15.45 17.54
C TYR A 47 5.62 -15.95 16.36
N LEU A 48 4.77 -16.95 16.58
CA LEU A 48 3.92 -17.52 15.53
C LEU A 48 2.93 -16.50 14.97
N LYS A 49 2.48 -15.57 15.82
CA LYS A 49 1.63 -14.45 15.41
C LYS A 49 2.33 -13.59 14.36
N LEU A 50 3.61 -13.28 14.52
CA LEU A 50 4.34 -12.45 13.56
C LEU A 50 4.80 -13.24 12.32
N VAL A 51 5.13 -14.52 12.46
CA VAL A 51 5.39 -15.42 11.31
C VAL A 51 4.16 -15.47 10.39
N LYS A 52 2.95 -15.61 10.95
CA LYS A 52 1.69 -15.60 10.18
C LYS A 52 1.43 -14.26 9.48
N LEU A 53 1.99 -13.16 9.99
CA LEU A 53 1.88 -11.83 9.40
C LEU A 53 2.96 -11.57 8.33
N GLY A 54 3.81 -12.57 8.03
CA GLY A 54 4.83 -12.52 6.99
C GLY A 54 6.14 -11.86 7.41
N TYR A 55 6.38 -11.73 8.72
CA TYR A 55 7.63 -11.21 9.28
C TYR A 55 8.70 -12.30 9.28
N SER A 56 9.95 -11.93 9.02
CA SER A 56 11.12 -12.80 9.13
C SER A 56 11.51 -13.02 10.59
N GLU A 57 12.16 -14.15 10.90
CA GLU A 57 12.55 -14.48 12.27
C GLU A 57 13.39 -13.38 12.92
N ARG A 58 14.27 -12.75 12.14
CA ARG A 58 15.05 -11.60 12.59
C ARG A 58 14.15 -10.44 13.01
N GLU A 59 13.21 -10.01 12.16
CA GLU A 59 12.24 -8.93 12.43
C GLU A 59 11.46 -9.17 13.69
N ILE A 60 11.07 -10.42 13.87
CA ILE A 60 10.31 -10.87 15.02
C ILE A 60 11.15 -10.76 16.29
N TYR A 61 12.40 -11.21 16.29
CA TYR A 61 13.26 -11.15 17.47
C TYR A 61 13.64 -9.71 17.83
N GLU A 62 13.86 -8.90 16.80
CA GLU A 62 14.13 -7.49 16.87
C GLU A 62 12.94 -6.73 17.50
N ASP A 63 11.72 -6.91 16.97
CA ASP A 63 10.49 -6.26 17.47
C ASP A 63 10.08 -6.77 18.86
N LEU A 64 10.09 -8.09 19.08
CA LEU A 64 9.74 -8.68 20.37
C LEU A 64 10.78 -8.34 21.44
N GLY A 65 12.06 -8.21 21.06
CA GLY A 65 13.10 -7.70 21.93
C GLY A 65 12.83 -6.27 22.38
N ASN A 66 12.57 -5.35 21.44
CA ASN A 66 12.30 -3.95 21.75
C ASN A 66 11.00 -3.75 22.56
N VAL A 67 9.94 -4.49 22.23
CA VAL A 67 8.67 -4.41 22.95
C VAL A 67 8.82 -4.86 24.39
N ASN A 68 9.47 -6.01 24.63
CA ASN A 68 9.70 -6.50 25.99
C ASN A 68 10.68 -5.61 26.76
N PHE A 69 11.63 -4.97 26.06
CA PHE A 69 12.57 -4.04 26.65
C PHE A 69 11.88 -2.77 27.15
N LEU A 70 10.99 -2.19 26.34
CA LEU A 70 10.23 -1.00 26.68
C LEU A 70 9.19 -1.24 27.77
N THR A 71 8.67 -2.47 27.90
CA THR A 71 7.73 -2.86 28.96
C THR A 71 8.43 -3.34 30.22
N GLU A 72 9.76 -3.21 30.29
CA GLU A 72 10.56 -3.66 31.42
C GLU A 72 10.47 -5.17 31.69
N ASN A 73 9.96 -5.95 30.74
CA ASN A 73 10.03 -7.41 30.77
C ASN A 73 11.41 -7.86 30.31
N TYR A 74 12.42 -7.54 31.12
CA TYR A 74 13.82 -7.66 30.73
C TYR A 74 14.26 -9.12 30.55
N GLU A 75 13.61 -10.08 31.21
CA GLU A 75 13.86 -11.51 30.99
C GLU A 75 13.45 -11.93 29.57
N SER A 76 12.25 -11.54 29.14
CA SER A 76 11.78 -11.82 27.77
C SER A 76 12.49 -10.98 26.73
N ALA A 77 12.84 -9.73 27.04
CA ALA A 77 13.66 -8.89 26.15
C ALA A 77 15.03 -9.53 25.93
N ALA A 78 15.70 -9.96 27.01
CA ALA A 78 16.97 -10.66 26.94
C ALA A 78 16.85 -11.97 26.16
N PHE A 79 15.74 -12.71 26.32
CA PHE A 79 15.48 -13.91 25.52
C PHE A 79 15.39 -13.60 24.02
N TRP A 80 14.62 -12.59 23.60
CA TRP A 80 14.46 -12.27 22.18
C TRP A 80 15.72 -11.67 21.57
N TYR A 81 16.42 -10.80 22.30
CA TYR A 81 17.73 -10.32 21.86
C TYR A 81 18.76 -11.44 21.85
N GLN A 82 18.68 -12.43 22.76
CA GLN A 82 19.51 -13.62 22.67
C GLN A 82 19.20 -14.39 21.39
N LYS A 83 17.92 -14.59 21.03
CA LYS A 83 17.56 -15.23 19.75
C LYS A 83 18.08 -14.44 18.55
N LEU A 84 18.04 -13.11 18.62
CA LEU A 84 18.65 -12.25 17.61
C LEU A 84 20.18 -12.43 17.54
N VAL A 85 20.85 -12.52 18.69
CA VAL A 85 22.30 -12.77 18.80
C VAL A 85 22.67 -14.18 18.36
N ASP A 86 21.84 -15.18 18.63
CA ASP A 86 22.03 -16.57 18.20
C ASP A 86 21.87 -16.68 16.68
N LEU A 87 20.91 -15.94 16.12
CA LEU A 87 20.64 -15.89 14.69
C LEU A 87 21.75 -15.17 13.89
N ALA A 88 22.32 -14.08 14.43
CA ALA A 88 23.21 -13.20 13.67
C ALA A 88 24.65 -13.08 14.21
N GLY A 89 24.90 -13.42 15.48
CA GLY A 89 26.15 -13.18 16.21
C GLY A 89 26.24 -11.78 16.83
N ILE A 90 26.82 -11.66 18.04
CA ILE A 90 26.80 -10.42 18.85
C ILE A 90 27.44 -9.22 18.15
N ARG A 91 28.53 -9.43 17.39
CA ARG A 91 29.23 -8.35 16.69
C ARG A 91 28.48 -7.86 15.44
N ALA A 92 27.45 -8.59 14.98
CA ALA A 92 26.74 -8.31 13.73
C ALA A 92 25.39 -7.59 13.92
N ILE A 93 24.94 -7.43 15.17
CA ILE A 93 23.70 -6.70 15.49
C ILE A 93 24.03 -5.24 15.85
N PRO A 94 23.14 -4.25 15.58
CA PRO A 94 23.45 -2.84 15.84
C PRO A 94 23.76 -2.59 17.31
N GLU A 95 24.64 -1.62 17.59
CA GLU A 95 25.08 -1.30 18.95
C GLU A 95 23.89 -0.96 19.86
N SER A 96 22.85 -0.30 19.33
CA SER A 96 21.60 -0.03 20.05
C SER A 96 20.92 -1.31 20.57
N TYR A 97 20.92 -2.41 19.80
CA TYR A 97 20.41 -3.71 20.23
C TYR A 97 21.36 -4.42 21.20
N GLN A 98 22.68 -4.32 21.02
CA GLN A 98 23.66 -4.90 21.96
C GLN A 98 23.58 -4.24 23.34
N GLU A 99 23.41 -2.92 23.37
CA GLU A 99 23.23 -2.13 24.59
C GLU A 99 21.93 -2.50 25.30
N ARG A 100 20.82 -2.59 24.55
CA ARG A 100 19.53 -3.03 25.10
C ARG A 100 19.59 -4.47 25.59
N TYR A 101 20.29 -5.34 24.88
CA TYR A 101 20.49 -6.72 25.29
C TYR A 101 21.28 -6.82 26.61
N LYS A 102 22.43 -6.15 26.71
CA LYS A 102 23.23 -6.10 27.96
C LYS A 102 22.44 -5.48 29.12
N TYR A 103 21.70 -4.40 28.86
CA TYR A 103 20.85 -3.76 29.86
C TYR A 103 19.71 -4.68 30.31
N ALA A 104 19.06 -5.38 29.38
CA ALA A 104 18.02 -6.35 29.69
C ALA A 104 18.58 -7.52 30.53
N MET A 105 19.71 -8.10 30.14
CA MET A 105 20.36 -9.16 30.93
C MET A 105 20.72 -8.70 32.33
N HIS A 106 21.19 -7.46 32.48
CA HIS A 106 21.49 -6.89 33.78
C HIS A 106 20.23 -6.72 34.64
N LYS A 107 19.17 -6.12 34.10
CA LYS A 107 17.90 -5.91 34.80
C LYS A 107 17.17 -7.22 35.12
N ALA A 108 17.38 -8.25 34.30
CA ALA A 108 16.94 -9.62 34.54
C ALA A 108 17.82 -10.38 35.57
N GLY A 109 18.86 -9.76 36.12
CA GLY A 109 19.76 -10.40 37.10
C GLY A 109 20.66 -11.49 36.53
N ILE A 110 20.76 -11.60 35.20
CA ILE A 110 21.56 -12.63 34.50
C ILE A 110 23.05 -12.27 34.55
N ILE A 111 23.40 -10.98 34.47
CA ILE A 111 24.77 -10.48 34.53
C ILE A 111 24.89 -9.28 35.47
N GLN A 112 26.09 -9.09 36.03
CA GLN A 112 26.45 -7.88 36.75
C GLN A 112 27.11 -6.90 35.77
N TYR A 113 26.50 -5.73 35.57
CA TYR A 113 26.95 -4.75 34.59
C TYR A 113 26.98 -3.37 35.24
N SER A 114 28.13 -2.67 35.19
CA SER A 114 28.43 -1.56 36.10
C SER A 114 28.69 -0.20 35.45
N GLU A 115 28.27 0.06 34.20
CA GLU A 115 28.49 1.37 33.56
C GLU A 115 27.22 2.08 33.09
N VAL A 116 27.31 3.42 33.18
CA VAL A 116 26.44 4.54 32.83
C VAL A 116 25.50 4.31 31.62
N VAL A 117 24.54 3.41 31.79
CA VAL A 117 23.47 3.14 30.82
C VAL A 117 22.08 3.46 31.41
N ALA A 118 22.02 3.69 32.73
CA ALA A 118 20.80 4.00 33.48
C ALA A 118 20.16 5.38 33.17
N GLN A 119 20.85 6.27 32.44
CA GLN A 119 20.38 7.63 32.10
C GLN A 119 20.24 7.84 30.59
N ARG A 120 19.66 6.88 29.86
CA ARG A 120 19.41 6.99 28.43
C ARG A 120 17.92 7.03 28.15
N ASP A 121 17.48 7.95 27.28
CA ASP A 121 16.12 7.96 26.75
C ASP A 121 15.96 6.81 25.76
N TRP A 122 15.66 5.63 26.29
CA TRP A 122 15.45 4.42 25.51
C TRP A 122 14.29 4.53 24.54
N VAL A 123 13.26 5.29 24.92
CA VAL A 123 12.09 5.49 24.07
C VAL A 123 12.47 6.30 22.83
N SER A 124 13.22 7.39 22.98
CA SER A 124 13.72 8.15 21.81
C SER A 124 14.67 7.33 20.95
N ARG A 125 15.61 6.60 21.57
CA ARG A 125 16.60 5.81 20.80
C ARG A 125 15.97 4.64 20.07
N ILE A 126 14.98 3.98 20.67
CA ILE A 126 14.18 2.99 19.96
C ILE A 126 13.34 3.68 18.90
N LYS A 127 12.72 4.83 19.18
CA LYS A 127 11.97 5.56 18.15
C LYS A 127 12.83 5.95 16.95
N ASP A 128 14.10 6.29 17.15
CA ASP A 128 15.08 6.59 16.11
C ASP A 128 15.42 5.35 15.26
N ASP A 129 15.42 4.16 15.87
CA ASP A 129 15.52 2.90 15.14
C ASP A 129 14.27 2.64 14.23
N TYR A 130 13.17 3.41 14.41
CA TYR A 130 11.86 3.21 13.75
C TYR A 130 11.38 4.42 12.91
N GLN A 131 12.12 5.54 12.86
CA GLN A 131 11.65 6.73 12.11
C GLN A 131 11.55 6.44 10.61
N ILE A 132 10.32 6.47 10.10
CA ILE A 132 10.04 6.69 8.68
C ILE A 132 10.26 8.19 8.48
N GLU A 133 11.27 8.58 7.71
CA GLU A 133 11.32 9.96 7.21
C GLU A 133 9.95 10.27 6.59
N ARG A 134 9.29 11.34 7.05
CA ARG A 134 8.01 11.83 6.52
C ARG A 134 8.06 12.22 5.03
N SER A 135 9.16 11.92 4.34
CA SER A 135 9.31 11.92 2.89
C SER A 135 8.72 10.67 2.23
N SER A 136 7.86 9.88 2.91
CA SER A 136 7.10 8.81 2.25
C SER A 136 6.40 9.42 1.04
N HIS A 137 6.69 8.91 -0.16
CA HIS A 137 6.16 9.40 -1.43
C HIS A 137 4.64 9.66 -1.41
N ALA A 138 3.88 8.93 -0.58
CA ALA A 138 2.46 9.19 -0.30
C ALA A 138 2.15 10.63 0.17
N ALA A 139 2.99 11.25 0.99
CA ALA A 139 2.85 12.64 1.44
C ALA A 139 3.41 13.67 0.43
N GLN A 140 4.07 13.22 -0.64
CA GLN A 140 4.41 14.06 -1.80
C GLN A 140 3.38 13.93 -2.92
N LEU A 141 2.48 12.94 -2.86
CA LEU A 141 1.28 12.83 -3.68
C LEU A 141 0.21 13.85 -3.22
N THR A 142 0.15 14.14 -1.91
CA THR A 142 -0.81 15.07 -1.26
C THR A 142 -0.66 16.56 -1.60
N ARG A 143 0.11 16.95 -2.63
CA ARG A 143 0.05 18.34 -3.14
C ARG A 143 -0.99 18.52 -4.22
N SER A 144 -1.29 17.47 -4.99
CA SER A 144 -2.45 17.52 -5.89
C SER A 144 -3.69 17.23 -5.05
N LEU A 145 -4.65 18.13 -5.15
CA LEU A 145 -5.89 18.07 -4.38
C LEU A 145 -6.79 16.93 -4.85
N ALA A 146 -6.45 16.27 -5.98
CA ALA A 146 -7.13 15.15 -6.64
C ALA A 146 -7.45 13.93 -5.73
N GLU A 147 -6.78 13.82 -4.59
CA GLU A 147 -7.03 12.78 -3.58
C GLU A 147 -8.28 13.05 -2.73
N ASN A 148 -8.90 14.24 -2.85
CA ASN A 148 -9.88 14.69 -1.88
C ASN A 148 -11.35 14.41 -2.23
N TYR A 149 -11.66 13.45 -3.12
CA TYR A 149 -13.02 13.38 -3.68
C TYR A 149 -13.59 11.98 -3.92
N LYS A 150 -14.90 11.89 -3.64
CA LYS A 150 -15.80 10.79 -3.98
C LYS A 150 -16.31 10.96 -5.41
N MET A 151 -15.74 10.22 -6.36
CA MET A 151 -16.19 10.11 -7.77
C MET A 151 -17.72 10.31 -7.90
N PRO A 152 -18.24 11.35 -8.58
CA PRO A 152 -19.66 11.41 -8.87
C PRO A 152 -19.98 10.36 -9.93
N GLU A 153 -21.25 10.02 -10.09
CA GLU A 153 -21.72 9.08 -11.11
C GLU A 153 -21.25 9.53 -12.51
N PHE A 154 -20.16 8.95 -12.99
CA PHE A 154 -19.77 9.05 -14.38
C PHE A 154 -20.79 8.29 -15.20
N GLY A 155 -21.57 9.03 -16.00
CA GLY A 155 -22.43 8.50 -17.05
C GLY A 155 -23.29 7.33 -16.61
N ARG A 156 -24.58 7.59 -16.32
CA ARG A 156 -25.60 6.55 -16.43
C ARG A 156 -25.55 5.98 -17.84
N ASN A 157 -24.72 4.96 -18.05
CA ASN A 157 -24.97 4.04 -19.12
C ASN A 157 -26.13 3.19 -18.62
N ASP A 158 -27.33 3.51 -19.09
CA ASP A 158 -28.51 2.66 -18.97
C ASP A 158 -28.28 1.24 -19.55
N ALA A 159 -27.09 0.99 -20.14
CA ALA A 159 -26.59 -0.29 -20.62
C ALA A 159 -25.98 -1.21 -19.54
N TYR A 160 -25.60 -0.73 -18.34
CA TYR A 160 -25.10 -1.61 -17.27
C TYR A 160 -26.19 -1.91 -16.24
N PRO A 161 -26.69 -3.16 -16.16
CA PRO A 161 -27.69 -3.50 -15.16
C PRO A 161 -27.05 -3.43 -13.76
N ASN A 162 -27.59 -2.56 -12.91
CA ASN A 162 -27.34 -2.39 -11.46
C ASN A 162 -26.24 -1.39 -11.06
N THR A 163 -26.52 -0.09 -11.15
CA THR A 163 -25.69 1.00 -10.60
C THR A 163 -25.42 0.88 -9.10
N GLU A 164 -26.39 0.43 -8.30
CA GLU A 164 -26.22 0.16 -6.85
C GLU A 164 -25.07 -0.84 -6.56
N SER A 165 -24.77 -1.72 -7.52
CA SER A 165 -23.76 -2.77 -7.34
C SER A 165 -22.32 -2.23 -7.50
N LEU A 166 -22.08 -1.24 -8.36
CA LEU A 166 -20.76 -0.62 -8.52
C LEU A 166 -20.41 0.28 -7.33
N ASP A 167 -21.41 0.90 -6.72
CA ASP A 167 -21.24 1.66 -5.49
C ASP A 167 -20.79 0.77 -4.33
N ALA A 168 -21.17 -0.51 -4.32
CA ALA A 168 -20.63 -1.47 -3.36
C ALA A 168 -19.12 -1.69 -3.56
N LEU A 169 -18.61 -1.73 -4.80
CA LEU A 169 -17.16 -1.83 -5.06
C LEU A 169 -16.41 -0.55 -4.67
N ARG A 170 -17.00 0.62 -4.92
CA ARG A 170 -16.45 1.90 -4.45
C ARG A 170 -16.42 1.95 -2.93
N ALA A 171 -17.50 1.53 -2.27
CA ALA A 171 -17.56 1.42 -0.82
C ALA A 171 -16.52 0.45 -0.26
N LEU A 172 -16.15 -0.62 -0.97
CA LEU A 172 -15.02 -1.49 -0.58
C LEU A 172 -13.67 -0.79 -0.68
N SER A 173 -13.50 0.17 -1.58
CA SER A 173 -12.31 1.02 -1.59
C SER A 173 -12.32 1.99 -0.40
N GLU A 174 -13.49 2.51 0.00
CA GLU A 174 -13.66 3.47 1.11
C GLU A 174 -13.57 2.81 2.50
N ALA A 175 -14.19 1.65 2.68
CA ALA A 175 -14.39 1.05 4.00
C ALA A 175 -13.07 0.80 4.73
N ASP A 176 -12.05 0.36 3.99
CA ASP A 176 -10.72 0.18 4.57
C ASP A 176 -10.04 1.51 4.87
N LEU A 177 -10.17 2.55 4.03
CA LEU A 177 -9.66 3.90 4.31
C LEU A 177 -10.27 4.49 5.60
N VAL A 178 -11.58 4.31 5.80
CA VAL A 178 -12.32 4.74 7.00
C VAL A 178 -11.85 3.97 8.24
N GLN A 179 -11.68 2.65 8.13
CA GLN A 179 -11.16 1.81 9.21
C GLN A 179 -9.68 2.10 9.52
N MET A 180 -8.93 2.62 8.56
CA MET A 180 -7.51 2.95 8.64
C MET A 180 -7.19 4.28 9.34
N GLN A 181 -8.17 5.19 9.50
CA GLN A 181 -7.94 6.57 9.97
C GLN A 181 -8.72 6.93 11.26
N SER A 182 -8.60 6.13 12.33
CA SER A 182 -9.23 6.46 13.63
C SER A 182 -8.70 7.74 14.31
N GLU A 183 -7.96 8.61 13.61
CA GLU A 183 -7.63 9.97 14.06
C GLU A 183 -7.97 11.01 12.98
N ARG A 184 -9.03 11.79 13.26
CA ARG A 184 -9.50 13.05 12.64
C ARG A 184 -10.13 12.99 11.24
N ALA A 185 -11.43 13.32 11.19
CA ALA A 185 -12.11 14.39 10.43
C ALA A 185 -11.71 14.74 8.97
N ALA A 186 -10.87 13.96 8.28
CA ALA A 186 -10.46 14.20 6.90
C ALA A 186 -11.11 13.23 5.89
N VAL A 187 -11.93 12.29 6.35
CA VAL A 187 -12.50 11.22 5.50
C VAL A 187 -13.68 11.70 4.64
N GLN A 188 -14.15 12.94 4.81
CA GLN A 188 -15.23 13.47 3.95
C GLN A 188 -14.80 13.61 2.48
N ASN A 189 -13.48 13.57 2.26
CA ASN A 189 -12.78 13.86 1.04
C ASN A 189 -11.71 12.77 0.79
N ALA A 190 -12.03 11.48 0.88
CA ALA A 190 -11.03 10.42 0.64
C ALA A 190 -11.08 9.97 -0.83
N TYR A 191 -9.90 9.77 -1.42
CA TYR A 191 -9.69 9.39 -2.81
C TYR A 191 -10.49 8.13 -3.18
N LEU A 192 -11.44 8.28 -4.12
CA LEU A 192 -12.10 7.15 -4.76
C LEU A 192 -11.46 6.82 -6.11
N PRO A 193 -10.76 5.69 -6.23
CA PRO A 193 -10.20 5.29 -7.50
C PRO A 193 -11.28 4.92 -8.52
N PRO A 194 -11.06 5.26 -9.79
CA PRO A 194 -11.98 4.90 -10.86
C PRO A 194 -12.16 3.38 -10.91
N VAL A 195 -13.41 2.95 -11.02
CA VAL A 195 -13.75 1.55 -11.31
C VAL A 195 -13.80 1.40 -12.82
N SER A 196 -12.98 0.50 -13.36
CA SER A 196 -12.95 0.19 -14.79
C SER A 196 -13.60 -1.16 -15.04
N VAL A 197 -14.57 -1.20 -15.93
CA VAL A 197 -15.40 -2.38 -16.19
C VAL A 197 -15.15 -2.87 -17.61
N THR A 198 -15.03 -4.18 -17.79
CA THR A 198 -14.94 -4.80 -19.13
C THR A 198 -16.23 -4.54 -19.92
N ALA A 199 -16.15 -4.47 -21.25
CA ALA A 199 -17.32 -4.13 -22.07
C ALA A 199 -18.48 -5.15 -21.93
N ASP A 200 -18.18 -6.38 -21.55
CA ASP A 200 -19.18 -7.41 -21.25
C ASP A 200 -19.87 -7.24 -19.88
N GLY A 201 -19.44 -6.27 -19.07
CA GLY A 201 -19.97 -5.98 -17.73
C GLY A 201 -19.65 -7.02 -16.68
N ARG A 202 -18.80 -8.02 -16.98
CA ARG A 202 -18.55 -9.17 -16.10
C ARG A 202 -17.41 -8.96 -15.11
N THR A 203 -16.43 -8.13 -15.44
CA THR A 203 -15.25 -7.93 -14.60
C THR A 203 -15.02 -6.45 -14.36
N ALA A 204 -14.80 -6.09 -13.10
CA ALA A 204 -14.42 -4.74 -12.69
C ALA A 204 -13.03 -4.74 -12.07
N TYR A 205 -12.28 -3.68 -12.32
CA TYR A 205 -10.97 -3.41 -11.73
C TYR A 205 -11.04 -2.10 -10.97
N PHE A 206 -10.49 -2.08 -9.77
CA PHE A 206 -10.44 -0.88 -8.92
C PHE A 206 -9.18 -0.94 -8.06
N SER A 207 -8.63 0.20 -7.66
CA SER A 207 -7.55 0.22 -6.68
C SER A 207 -8.05 0.40 -5.26
N LYS A 208 -7.24 0.03 -4.27
CA LYS A 208 -7.54 0.17 -2.86
C LYS A 208 -6.25 0.41 -2.09
N ALA A 209 -6.30 1.26 -1.08
CA ALA A 209 -5.17 1.51 -0.20
C ALA A 209 -4.97 0.33 0.76
N VAL A 210 -3.72 -0.10 0.94
CA VAL A 210 -3.33 -1.18 1.85
C VAL A 210 -2.04 -0.81 2.58
N PHE A 211 -1.97 -1.14 3.86
CA PHE A 211 -0.75 -0.99 4.64
C PHE A 211 0.17 -2.18 4.39
N VAL A 212 1.29 -1.93 3.71
CA VAL A 212 2.33 -2.93 3.49
C VAL A 212 3.56 -2.54 4.29
N LYS A 213 4.26 -3.53 4.83
CA LYS A 213 5.61 -3.25 5.31
C LYS A 213 6.43 -2.76 4.10
N PRO A 214 7.18 -1.65 4.26
CA PRO A 214 8.11 -1.24 3.22
C PRO A 214 9.06 -2.38 2.87
N LEU A 215 9.61 -2.36 1.66
CA LEU A 215 10.60 -3.35 1.23
C LEU A 215 11.79 -3.42 2.19
N TYR A 216 12.10 -2.29 2.85
CA TYR A 216 13.19 -2.10 3.80
C TYR A 216 12.65 -1.49 5.09
N GLY A 217 13.20 -1.89 6.25
CA GLY A 217 12.80 -1.37 7.56
C GLY A 217 11.93 -2.34 8.36
N ILE A 218 12.61 -3.29 9.00
CA ILE A 218 12.06 -4.30 9.91
C ILE A 218 11.12 -3.68 10.96
N PHE A 219 11.63 -2.61 11.56
CA PHE A 219 10.97 -1.73 12.52
C PHE A 219 10.08 -0.68 11.90
N SER A 220 10.25 -0.42 10.61
CA SER A 220 9.47 0.60 9.93
C SER A 220 8.01 0.22 9.97
N LYS A 221 7.18 1.19 10.34
CA LYS A 221 5.74 0.99 10.30
C LYS A 221 5.33 0.67 8.87
N LYS A 222 4.21 -0.04 8.75
CA LYS A 222 3.63 -0.26 7.44
C LYS A 222 3.42 1.10 6.77
N GLN A 223 3.78 1.19 5.51
CA GLN A 223 3.50 2.33 4.65
C GLN A 223 2.22 2.08 3.88
N LEU A 224 1.48 3.16 3.59
CA LEU A 224 0.31 3.08 2.75
C LEU A 224 0.75 2.95 1.30
N VAL A 225 0.27 1.92 0.61
CA VAL A 225 0.42 1.76 -0.84
C VAL A 225 -0.94 1.44 -1.45
N HIS A 226 -1.09 1.65 -2.75
CA HIS A 226 -2.30 1.23 -3.46
C HIS A 226 -2.10 -0.12 -4.17
N LYS A 227 -3.15 -0.93 -4.23
CA LYS A 227 -3.17 -2.19 -4.99
C LYS A 227 -4.40 -2.25 -5.85
N ILE A 228 -4.29 -2.93 -6.99
CA ILE A 228 -5.44 -3.18 -7.86
C ILE A 228 -6.09 -4.49 -7.48
N PHE A 229 -7.41 -4.47 -7.42
CA PHE A 229 -8.28 -5.61 -7.20
C PHE A 229 -9.19 -5.80 -8.42
N ARG A 230 -9.61 -7.04 -8.64
CA ARG A 230 -10.67 -7.37 -9.59
C ARG A 230 -11.85 -8.01 -8.89
N ALA A 231 -13.05 -7.73 -9.39
CA ALA A 231 -14.31 -8.31 -8.94
C ALA A 231 -15.08 -8.85 -10.14
N GLU A 232 -15.91 -9.86 -9.88
CA GLU A 232 -16.73 -10.52 -10.90
C GLU A 232 -18.21 -10.22 -10.64
N ASN A 233 -18.93 -9.85 -11.70
CA ASN A 233 -20.37 -9.65 -11.67
C ASN A 233 -21.07 -10.99 -11.92
N ILE A 234 -21.73 -11.50 -10.89
CA ILE A 234 -22.50 -12.74 -10.91
C ILE A 234 -23.96 -12.36 -10.70
N ASN A 235 -24.76 -12.41 -11.77
CA ASN A 235 -26.19 -12.09 -11.75
C ASN A 235 -26.52 -10.69 -11.21
N GLY A 236 -25.72 -9.69 -11.57
CA GLY A 236 -25.94 -8.30 -11.16
C GLY A 236 -25.38 -7.96 -9.78
N GLN A 237 -24.61 -8.86 -9.17
CA GLN A 237 -23.93 -8.66 -7.89
C GLN A 237 -22.42 -8.83 -8.07
N TRP A 238 -21.65 -7.86 -7.59
CA TRP A 238 -20.19 -7.95 -7.60
C TRP A 238 -19.68 -8.77 -6.43
N GLY A 239 -18.82 -9.74 -6.72
CA GLY A 239 -18.19 -10.61 -5.74
C GLY A 239 -16.84 -11.12 -6.22
N ASN A 240 -16.34 -12.18 -5.59
CA ASN A 240 -15.05 -12.81 -5.92
C ASN A 240 -13.87 -11.81 -6.03
N VAL A 241 -13.80 -10.89 -5.07
CA VAL A 241 -12.79 -9.83 -5.05
C VAL A 241 -11.41 -10.44 -4.80
N ARG A 242 -10.46 -10.20 -5.70
CA ARG A 242 -9.09 -10.73 -5.62
C ARG A 242 -8.07 -9.70 -6.08
N GLU A 243 -6.94 -9.64 -5.37
CA GLU A 243 -5.81 -8.78 -5.75
C GLU A 243 -5.31 -9.16 -7.15
N VAL A 244 -4.94 -8.16 -7.93
CA VAL A 244 -4.29 -8.28 -9.23
C VAL A 244 -2.81 -8.01 -9.02
N ALA A 245 -1.98 -9.03 -9.21
CA ALA A 245 -0.54 -8.99 -8.94
C ALA A 245 0.24 -8.27 -10.06
N VAL A 246 -0.07 -6.99 -10.30
CA VAL A 246 0.54 -6.17 -11.36
C VAL A 246 1.69 -5.30 -10.90
N ALA A 247 1.96 -5.23 -9.59
CA ALA A 247 3.10 -4.49 -9.04
C ALA A 247 3.68 -5.23 -7.82
N PRO A 248 4.98 -5.04 -7.53
CA PRO A 248 5.61 -5.57 -6.32
C PRO A 248 4.86 -5.15 -5.05
N LYS A 249 4.90 -5.98 -4.00
CA LYS A 249 4.13 -5.78 -2.76
C LYS A 249 4.30 -4.38 -2.13
N TYR A 250 5.49 -3.80 -2.22
CA TYR A 250 5.84 -2.49 -1.64
C TYR A 250 5.56 -1.28 -2.54
N ALA A 251 5.19 -1.50 -3.81
CA ALA A 251 4.87 -0.44 -4.76
C ALA A 251 3.35 -0.23 -4.86
N SER A 252 2.93 0.99 -5.12
CA SER A 252 1.56 1.35 -5.44
C SER A 252 1.22 1.00 -6.88
N ALA A 253 0.04 0.42 -7.10
CA ALA A 253 -0.63 0.34 -8.39
C ALA A 253 -2.04 0.91 -8.23
N MET A 254 -2.38 1.88 -9.06
CA MET A 254 -3.63 2.64 -8.96
C MET A 254 -4.19 2.99 -10.34
N HIS A 255 -5.41 3.50 -10.35
CA HIS A 255 -6.06 4.03 -11.56
C HIS A 255 -6.19 2.98 -12.68
N PRO A 256 -6.79 1.81 -12.41
CA PRO A 256 -6.90 0.78 -13.44
C PRO A 256 -7.81 1.25 -14.59
N ALA A 257 -7.42 0.93 -15.81
CA ALA A 257 -8.25 1.01 -17.01
C ALA A 257 -8.11 -0.27 -17.83
N VAL A 258 -9.20 -1.02 -17.98
CA VAL A 258 -9.24 -2.23 -18.78
C VAL A 258 -9.60 -1.91 -20.24
N SER A 259 -8.97 -2.58 -21.20
CA SER A 259 -9.37 -2.48 -22.60
C SER A 259 -10.76 -3.06 -22.82
N ALA A 260 -11.46 -2.57 -23.85
CA ALA A 260 -12.84 -2.98 -24.15
C ALA A 260 -12.97 -4.51 -24.34
N ASP A 261 -11.96 -5.13 -24.95
CA ASP A 261 -11.88 -6.58 -25.16
C ASP A 261 -11.47 -7.39 -23.91
N GLY A 262 -11.19 -6.71 -22.78
CA GLY A 262 -10.77 -7.33 -21.53
C GLY A 262 -9.37 -7.94 -21.56
N SER A 263 -8.57 -7.68 -22.60
CA SER A 263 -7.27 -8.35 -22.81
C SER A 263 -6.08 -7.58 -22.24
N ARG A 264 -6.25 -6.32 -21.83
CA ARG A 264 -5.18 -5.48 -21.29
C ARG A 264 -5.65 -4.64 -20.12
N LEU A 265 -4.77 -4.47 -19.14
CA LEU A 265 -4.96 -3.59 -17.98
C LEU A 265 -3.89 -2.51 -18.00
N TYR A 266 -4.33 -1.26 -18.06
CA TYR A 266 -3.50 -0.07 -17.93
C TYR A 266 -3.62 0.45 -16.49
N PHE A 267 -2.55 0.96 -15.91
CA PHE A 267 -2.55 1.45 -14.54
C PHE A 267 -1.34 2.36 -14.29
N ALA A 268 -1.44 3.21 -13.27
CA ALA A 268 -0.31 4.01 -12.81
C ALA A 268 0.43 3.30 -11.66
N SER A 269 1.76 3.37 -11.64
CA SER A 269 2.57 2.74 -10.59
C SER A 269 3.87 3.49 -10.30
N ASP A 270 4.30 3.45 -9.04
CA ASP A 270 5.61 3.92 -8.55
C ASP A 270 6.64 2.76 -8.43
N MET A 271 6.39 1.65 -9.13
CA MET A 271 7.26 0.48 -9.04
C MET A 271 8.65 0.72 -9.65
N PRO A 272 9.68 -0.06 -9.26
CA PRO A 272 11.02 0.14 -9.78
C PRO A 272 11.08 0.11 -11.32
N GLY A 273 11.80 1.07 -11.89
CA GLY A 273 11.88 1.26 -13.35
C GLY A 273 10.95 2.34 -13.90
N THR A 274 10.19 3.01 -13.04
CA THR A 274 9.45 4.24 -13.37
C THR A 274 10.41 5.39 -13.66
N PHE A 275 10.08 6.27 -14.61
CA PHE A 275 10.85 7.48 -14.95
C PHE A 275 10.64 8.61 -13.93
N GLY A 276 9.42 8.72 -13.40
CA GLY A 276 9.01 9.80 -12.52
C GLY A 276 8.59 9.37 -11.13
N LYS A 277 7.51 9.96 -10.62
CA LYS A 277 6.87 9.56 -9.36
C LYS A 277 5.91 8.41 -9.59
N PHE A 278 5.12 8.50 -10.66
CA PHE A 278 4.19 7.48 -11.12
C PHE A 278 4.22 7.47 -12.64
N ASP A 279 4.33 6.29 -13.21
CA ASP A 279 4.23 6.09 -14.66
C ASP A 279 3.03 5.21 -14.99
N ILE A 280 2.55 5.32 -16.22
CA ILE A 280 1.56 4.44 -16.80
C ILE A 280 2.23 3.17 -17.31
N TYR A 281 1.71 2.04 -16.85
CA TYR A 281 2.08 0.68 -17.23
C TYR A 281 0.91 -0.03 -17.91
N VAL A 282 1.22 -1.07 -18.69
CA VAL A 282 0.25 -1.98 -19.28
C VAL A 282 0.62 -3.45 -19.00
N ALA A 283 -0.35 -4.25 -18.59
CA ALA A 283 -0.24 -5.70 -18.46
C ALA A 283 -1.24 -6.40 -19.37
N ASP A 284 -0.87 -7.53 -19.96
CA ASP A 284 -1.82 -8.36 -20.71
C ASP A 284 -2.61 -9.24 -19.72
N ILE A 285 -3.89 -9.46 -20.00
CA ILE A 285 -4.81 -10.27 -19.18
C ILE A 285 -5.04 -11.61 -19.90
N GLY A 286 -4.75 -12.71 -19.22
CA GLY A 286 -5.04 -14.06 -19.66
C GLY A 286 -6.52 -14.39 -19.58
N ARG A 287 -6.95 -15.43 -20.29
CA ARG A 287 -8.37 -15.88 -20.30
C ARG A 287 -8.88 -16.32 -18.91
N ASP A 288 -7.98 -16.71 -18.02
CA ASP A 288 -8.26 -17.06 -16.62
C ASP A 288 -8.25 -15.85 -15.67
N GLY A 289 -8.03 -14.64 -16.21
CA GLY A 289 -7.87 -13.40 -15.47
C GLY A 289 -6.50 -13.26 -14.78
N SER A 290 -5.53 -14.13 -15.11
CA SER A 290 -4.13 -13.90 -14.72
C SER A 290 -3.58 -12.68 -15.46
N THR A 291 -2.62 -11.98 -14.85
CA THR A 291 -1.95 -10.84 -15.49
C THR A 291 -0.53 -11.24 -15.86
N GLY A 292 -0.12 -10.84 -17.06
CA GLY A 292 1.27 -10.92 -17.50
C GLY A 292 2.15 -9.88 -16.81
N ALA A 293 3.45 -9.95 -17.05
CA ALA A 293 4.38 -8.95 -16.54
C ALA A 293 4.02 -7.56 -17.09
N PRO A 294 3.92 -6.54 -16.21
CA PRO A 294 3.61 -5.18 -16.63
C PRO A 294 4.77 -4.56 -17.41
N ARG A 295 4.46 -3.68 -18.35
CA ARG A 295 5.43 -2.96 -19.19
C ARG A 295 5.20 -1.46 -19.07
N ASN A 296 6.28 -0.71 -18.87
CA ASN A 296 6.24 0.76 -18.88
C ASN A 296 5.87 1.23 -20.29
N MET A 297 4.99 2.24 -20.40
CA MET A 297 4.53 2.77 -21.69
C MET A 297 5.57 3.63 -22.42
N GLY A 298 6.73 3.91 -21.82
CA GLY A 298 7.85 4.62 -22.45
C GLY A 298 7.72 6.15 -22.38
N GLU A 299 8.79 6.86 -22.76
CA GLU A 299 8.92 8.33 -22.61
C GLU A 299 7.93 9.15 -23.47
N LYS A 300 7.27 8.51 -24.45
CA LYS A 300 6.20 9.14 -25.24
C LYS A 300 4.94 9.40 -24.41
N ILE A 301 4.75 8.65 -23.33
CA ILE A 301 3.63 8.76 -22.41
C ILE A 301 4.11 9.27 -21.06
N ASN A 302 5.15 8.64 -20.53
CA ASN A 302 5.61 8.85 -19.17
C ASN A 302 6.73 9.89 -19.10
N THR A 303 6.77 10.59 -17.98
CA THR A 303 7.63 11.75 -17.74
C THR A 303 8.42 11.56 -16.44
N ARG A 304 9.24 12.54 -16.09
CA ARG A 304 9.95 12.56 -14.80
C ARG A 304 9.06 12.96 -13.61
N LYS A 305 7.75 13.15 -13.82
CA LYS A 305 6.81 13.55 -12.77
C LYS A 305 5.67 12.53 -12.63
N ASN A 306 4.42 12.96 -12.45
CA ASN A 306 3.28 12.08 -12.28
C ASN A 306 2.54 11.91 -13.61
N ASP A 307 2.37 10.65 -14.02
CA ASP A 307 1.52 10.25 -15.14
C ASP A 307 0.47 9.26 -14.62
N LEU A 308 -0.78 9.70 -14.61
CA LEU A 308 -1.86 9.14 -13.81
C LEU A 308 -3.15 9.01 -14.63
N TYR A 309 -4.16 8.37 -14.03
CA TYR A 309 -5.53 8.28 -14.54
C TYR A 309 -5.66 7.82 -16.00
N PRO A 310 -5.03 6.69 -16.40
CA PRO A 310 -5.25 6.15 -17.72
C PRO A 310 -6.73 5.83 -17.92
N SER A 311 -7.22 6.04 -19.14
CA SER A 311 -8.58 5.74 -19.59
C SER A 311 -8.55 5.44 -21.07
N LEU A 312 -9.38 4.51 -21.55
CA LEU A 312 -9.40 4.11 -22.96
C LEU A 312 -10.70 4.54 -23.64
N ALA A 313 -10.57 5.03 -24.86
CA ALA A 313 -11.70 5.25 -25.77
C ALA A 313 -11.41 4.62 -27.13
N GLY A 314 -12.44 4.12 -27.81
CA GLY A 314 -12.32 3.52 -29.15
C GLY A 314 -11.47 2.25 -29.22
N GLY A 315 -10.90 1.78 -28.10
CA GLY A 315 -10.03 0.60 -28.01
C GLY A 315 -8.54 0.88 -28.27
N ASP A 316 -8.19 2.02 -28.88
CA ASP A 316 -6.83 2.37 -29.26
C ASP A 316 -6.42 3.81 -28.88
N ILE A 317 -7.27 4.58 -28.21
CA ILE A 317 -6.93 5.92 -27.71
C ILE A 317 -6.81 5.85 -26.19
N LEU A 318 -5.60 6.11 -25.68
CA LEU A 318 -5.32 6.25 -24.26
C LEU A 318 -5.39 7.73 -23.89
N PHE A 319 -6.32 8.07 -23.01
CA PHE A 319 -6.34 9.33 -22.27
C PHE A 319 -5.64 9.15 -20.94
N PHE A 320 -4.97 10.19 -20.47
CA PHE A 320 -4.31 10.20 -19.17
C PHE A 320 -4.07 11.64 -18.69
N ALA A 321 -3.68 11.80 -17.42
CA ALA A 321 -3.31 13.08 -16.84
C ALA A 321 -1.80 13.11 -16.54
N SER A 322 -1.14 14.23 -16.79
CA SER A 322 0.29 14.40 -16.53
C SER A 322 0.62 15.81 -16.06
N ASP A 323 1.54 15.93 -15.09
CA ASP A 323 2.13 17.21 -14.66
C ASP A 323 3.56 17.41 -15.20
N GLY A 324 4.04 16.49 -16.02
CA GLY A 324 5.40 16.48 -16.57
C GLY A 324 5.51 16.93 -18.03
N HIS A 325 4.43 16.85 -18.81
CA HIS A 325 4.37 17.33 -20.19
C HIS A 325 4.10 18.84 -20.26
N ASP A 326 4.37 19.46 -21.41
CA ASP A 326 4.04 20.87 -21.66
C ASP A 326 2.52 21.06 -21.68
N GLY A 327 2.01 21.85 -20.73
CA GLY A 327 0.59 22.07 -20.51
C GLY A 327 0.27 23.43 -19.90
N TYR A 328 -0.92 23.55 -19.31
CA TYR A 328 -1.47 24.79 -18.79
C TYR A 328 -1.25 24.94 -17.28
N GLY A 329 -1.35 23.84 -16.55
CA GLY A 329 -1.51 23.85 -15.09
C GLY A 329 -0.64 22.82 -14.38
N GLY A 330 -1.22 22.18 -13.36
CA GLY A 330 -0.58 21.08 -12.64
C GLY A 330 -0.73 19.80 -13.45
N LEU A 331 -1.74 18.97 -13.12
CA LEU A 331 -2.13 17.87 -14.01
C LEU A 331 -2.92 18.41 -15.20
N ASP A 332 -2.48 18.08 -16.41
CA ASP A 332 -3.20 18.34 -17.66
C ASP A 332 -3.61 17.01 -18.31
N LEU A 333 -4.71 17.00 -19.06
CA LEU A 333 -5.15 15.84 -19.82
C LEU A 333 -4.44 15.73 -21.17
N TYR A 334 -4.02 14.52 -21.50
CA TYR A 334 -3.36 14.13 -22.74
C TYR A 334 -4.06 12.95 -23.38
N ALA A 335 -3.87 12.81 -24.69
CA ALA A 335 -4.29 11.65 -25.46
C ALA A 335 -3.13 11.09 -26.27
N ALA A 336 -3.08 9.77 -26.43
CA ALA A 336 -2.13 9.10 -27.30
C ALA A 336 -2.74 7.85 -27.92
N ARG A 337 -2.36 7.56 -29.17
CA ARG A 337 -2.76 6.31 -29.81
C ARG A 337 -1.91 5.15 -29.28
N VAL A 338 -2.56 4.09 -28.84
CA VAL A 338 -1.93 2.88 -28.31
C VAL A 338 -2.30 1.68 -29.18
N ALA A 339 -1.29 0.89 -29.53
CA ALA A 339 -1.48 -0.40 -30.18
C ALA A 339 -0.87 -1.50 -29.32
N ARG A 340 -0.94 -2.74 -29.81
CA ARG A 340 -0.42 -3.90 -29.08
C ARG A 340 1.06 -3.75 -28.71
N ARG A 341 1.86 -3.12 -29.56
CA ARG A 341 3.33 -3.03 -29.41
C ARG A 341 3.91 -1.64 -29.68
N SER A 342 3.08 -0.63 -29.82
CA SER A 342 3.54 0.73 -30.12
C SER A 342 2.65 1.76 -29.45
N VAL A 343 3.23 2.91 -29.16
CA VAL A 343 2.52 4.07 -28.64
C VAL A 343 2.91 5.31 -29.43
N GLY A 344 1.91 6.14 -29.72
CA GLY A 344 2.06 7.46 -30.32
C GLY A 344 2.56 8.49 -29.32
N LEU A 345 2.75 9.72 -29.79
CA LEU A 345 3.08 10.84 -28.91
C LEU A 345 1.87 11.25 -28.07
N ALA A 346 2.12 11.64 -26.83
CA ALA A 346 1.14 12.32 -26.01
C ALA A 346 0.83 13.71 -26.60
N ILE A 347 -0.46 13.99 -26.78
CA ILE A 347 -0.96 15.26 -27.29
C ILE A 347 -1.83 15.88 -26.19
N ASN A 348 -1.49 17.09 -25.74
CA ASN A 348 -2.32 17.84 -24.80
C ASN A 348 -3.68 18.12 -25.47
N ILE A 349 -4.78 17.75 -24.81
CA ILE A 349 -6.11 17.86 -25.44
C ILE A 349 -6.65 19.30 -25.48
N GLY A 350 -5.97 20.22 -24.79
CA GLY A 350 -6.21 21.66 -24.88
C GLY A 350 -7.45 22.16 -24.12
N SER A 351 -7.66 23.47 -24.19
CA SER A 351 -8.88 24.13 -23.72
C SER A 351 -10.09 23.69 -24.57
N PRO A 352 -11.31 23.57 -24.01
CA PRO A 352 -11.71 23.89 -22.64
C PRO A 352 -11.47 22.76 -21.63
N PHE A 353 -10.94 21.63 -22.07
CA PHE A 353 -10.70 20.49 -21.18
C PHE A 353 -9.62 20.81 -20.17
N ASN A 354 -8.51 21.40 -20.59
CA ASN A 354 -7.43 21.84 -19.70
C ASN A 354 -7.51 23.33 -19.34
N SER A 355 -6.97 23.68 -18.17
CA SER A 355 -6.91 25.02 -17.59
C SER A 355 -5.63 25.23 -16.77
N MET A 356 -5.48 26.38 -16.13
CA MET A 356 -4.31 26.68 -15.28
C MET A 356 -4.26 25.87 -13.97
N GLU A 357 -5.27 25.03 -13.71
CA GLU A 357 -5.44 24.22 -12.51
C GLU A 357 -5.15 22.74 -12.80
N ASP A 358 -5.57 21.79 -11.95
CA ASP A 358 -5.45 20.34 -12.18
C ASP A 358 -6.70 19.79 -12.88
N GLU A 359 -6.47 19.05 -13.97
CA GLU A 359 -7.43 18.16 -14.60
C GLU A 359 -6.93 16.73 -14.62
N PHE A 360 -7.77 15.85 -14.09
CA PHE A 360 -7.43 14.45 -13.84
C PHE A 360 -8.65 13.58 -14.12
N ALA A 361 -8.44 12.35 -14.56
CA ALA A 361 -9.49 11.41 -14.94
C ALA A 361 -10.48 11.93 -15.99
N LEU A 362 -10.53 11.25 -17.13
CA LEU A 362 -11.48 11.53 -18.20
C LEU A 362 -12.24 10.25 -18.56
N ASN A 363 -13.56 10.38 -18.64
CA ASN A 363 -14.45 9.33 -19.15
C ASN A 363 -15.22 9.86 -20.36
N LEU A 364 -15.22 9.09 -21.45
CA LEU A 364 -15.96 9.42 -22.65
C LEU A 364 -17.17 8.51 -22.82
N GLN A 365 -18.32 9.14 -22.99
CA GLN A 365 -19.48 8.53 -23.62
C GLN A 365 -19.44 8.89 -25.11
N THR A 366 -18.83 8.01 -25.90
CA THR A 366 -18.62 8.23 -27.34
C THR A 366 -19.92 8.30 -28.13
N GLU A 367 -20.95 7.55 -27.71
CA GLU A 367 -22.25 7.53 -28.39
C GLU A 367 -23.00 8.86 -28.25
N ASP A 368 -22.93 9.48 -27.07
CA ASP A 368 -23.62 10.74 -26.77
C ASP A 368 -22.76 11.97 -27.07
N GLY A 369 -21.48 11.78 -27.39
CA GLY A 369 -20.54 12.88 -27.60
C GLY A 369 -20.26 13.68 -26.32
N ILE A 370 -20.29 13.02 -25.17
CA ILE A 370 -20.13 13.63 -23.84
C ILE A 370 -18.82 13.16 -23.20
N ALA A 371 -18.07 14.12 -22.66
CA ALA A 371 -16.86 13.89 -21.87
C ALA A 371 -17.07 14.40 -20.45
N TYR A 372 -16.76 13.56 -19.48
CA TYR A 372 -16.73 13.89 -18.07
C TYR A 372 -15.27 14.00 -17.63
N VAL A 373 -14.92 15.13 -17.02
CA VAL A 373 -13.56 15.44 -16.56
C VAL A 373 -13.61 15.83 -15.10
N MET A 374 -12.71 15.29 -14.27
CA MET A 374 -12.51 15.83 -12.93
C MET A 374 -11.51 16.98 -12.97
N SER A 375 -11.83 18.04 -12.25
CA SER A 375 -11.01 19.25 -12.23
C SER A 375 -11.08 19.90 -10.86
N ASN A 376 -10.00 20.54 -10.41
CA ASN A 376 -10.03 21.43 -9.23
C ASN A 376 -10.14 22.92 -9.60
N ARG A 377 -10.59 23.26 -10.82
CA ARG A 377 -10.80 24.67 -11.26
C ARG A 377 -12.00 25.39 -10.62
N GLY A 378 -12.52 24.85 -9.52
CA GLY A 378 -13.68 25.39 -8.81
C GLY A 378 -13.43 26.76 -8.18
N ALA A 379 -14.48 27.36 -7.62
CA ALA A 379 -14.42 28.75 -7.13
C ALA A 379 -13.60 28.90 -5.83
N ALA A 380 -13.43 27.84 -5.06
CA ALA A 380 -12.55 27.81 -3.91
C ALA A 380 -11.26 27.03 -4.26
N ARG A 381 -10.11 27.47 -3.72
CA ARG A 381 -8.92 26.61 -3.68
C ARG A 381 -9.32 25.30 -3.02
N ASP A 382 -9.06 24.18 -3.68
CA ASP A 382 -9.37 22.81 -3.25
C ASP A 382 -10.78 22.28 -3.63
N ASP A 383 -11.56 23.04 -4.41
CA ASP A 383 -12.87 22.60 -4.90
C ASP A 383 -12.74 21.72 -6.15
N ILE A 384 -12.86 20.41 -5.97
CA ILE A 384 -12.93 19.43 -7.05
C ILE A 384 -14.36 19.32 -7.56
N GLN A 385 -14.51 19.40 -8.87
CA GLN A 385 -15.78 19.31 -9.58
C GLN A 385 -15.67 18.37 -10.79
N GLN A 386 -16.78 17.75 -11.14
CA GLN A 386 -16.93 17.07 -12.43
C GLN A 386 -17.47 18.06 -13.45
N LEU A 387 -16.68 18.30 -14.48
CA LEU A 387 -17.05 19.11 -15.63
C LEU A 387 -17.61 18.20 -16.72
N VAL A 388 -18.70 18.64 -17.33
CA VAL A 388 -19.33 17.95 -18.46
C VAL A 388 -19.10 18.78 -19.71
N PHE A 389 -18.43 18.18 -20.68
CA PHE A 389 -18.19 18.78 -21.99
C PHE A 389 -18.94 17.97 -23.03
N SER A 390 -19.89 18.59 -23.72
CA SER A 390 -20.31 18.08 -25.02
C SER A 390 -19.20 18.37 -26.02
N TYR A 391 -18.80 17.40 -26.83
CA TYR A 391 -17.91 17.60 -27.98
C TYR A 391 -18.60 17.28 -29.31
N PHE A 392 -19.93 17.10 -29.27
CA PHE A 392 -20.80 16.87 -30.41
C PHE A 392 -21.98 17.85 -30.37
N ASP A 393 -22.17 18.64 -31.43
CA ASP A 393 -23.35 19.48 -31.61
C ASP A 393 -24.32 18.78 -32.57
N ALA A 394 -25.45 18.29 -32.02
CA ALA A 394 -26.48 17.60 -32.77
C ALA A 394 -27.36 18.54 -33.61
N GLU A 395 -27.37 19.86 -33.36
CA GLU A 395 -28.28 20.79 -34.03
C GLU A 395 -27.72 21.39 -35.32
N ASN A 396 -26.39 21.52 -35.45
CA ASN A 396 -25.78 22.22 -36.60
C ASN A 396 -24.76 21.42 -37.41
N ASN A 397 -24.45 20.17 -37.04
CA ASN A 397 -23.44 19.34 -37.74
C ASN A 397 -22.08 20.05 -37.92
N HIS A 398 -21.76 21.02 -37.05
CA HIS A 398 -20.54 21.84 -37.07
C HIS A 398 -19.83 21.82 -35.73
N VAL A 399 -18.51 22.00 -35.78
CA VAL A 399 -17.59 21.99 -34.62
C VAL A 399 -17.64 23.34 -33.92
N ALA A 400 -17.76 23.36 -32.59
CA ALA A 400 -17.45 24.56 -31.82
C ALA A 400 -15.97 24.90 -32.05
N GLU A 401 -15.67 26.10 -32.55
CA GLU A 401 -14.37 26.47 -33.15
C GLU A 401 -13.13 26.19 -32.27
N ASN A 402 -13.31 26.01 -30.96
CA ASN A 402 -12.25 25.73 -29.99
C ASN A 402 -12.02 24.23 -29.69
N ARG A 403 -12.56 23.28 -30.46
CA ARG A 403 -12.51 21.83 -30.14
C ARG A 403 -12.00 20.91 -31.27
N TYR A 404 -11.39 21.48 -32.31
CA TYR A 404 -10.91 20.71 -33.48
C TYR A 404 -9.87 19.64 -33.13
N SER A 405 -8.92 19.92 -32.23
CA SER A 405 -7.88 18.97 -31.81
C SER A 405 -8.46 17.70 -31.19
N PHE A 406 -9.47 17.85 -30.33
CA PHE A 406 -10.11 16.73 -29.63
C PHE A 406 -10.89 15.83 -30.58
N LYS A 407 -11.60 16.40 -31.57
CA LYS A 407 -12.27 15.59 -32.60
C LYS A 407 -11.28 14.93 -33.55
N GLU A 408 -10.17 15.58 -33.94
CA GLU A 408 -9.14 14.93 -34.78
C GLU A 408 -8.53 13.70 -34.10
N ILE A 409 -8.32 13.78 -32.77
CA ILE A 409 -7.90 12.65 -31.95
C ILE A 409 -8.92 11.50 -32.03
N LEU A 410 -10.23 11.80 -31.99
CA LEU A 410 -11.30 10.80 -31.99
C LEU A 410 -11.75 10.32 -33.39
N ALA A 411 -11.57 11.13 -34.43
CA ALA A 411 -12.13 10.94 -35.78
C ALA A 411 -11.15 10.33 -36.78
N THR A 412 -9.91 10.05 -36.38
CA THR A 412 -8.98 9.33 -37.23
C THR A 412 -9.35 7.85 -37.24
N GLU A 413 -9.87 7.37 -38.37
CA GLU A 413 -9.98 5.93 -38.69
C GLU A 413 -8.70 5.19 -38.24
N PRO A 414 -8.79 3.93 -37.79
CA PRO A 414 -7.64 3.13 -37.40
C PRO A 414 -6.73 2.93 -38.61
N SER A 415 -5.86 3.89 -38.88
CA SER A 415 -4.81 3.76 -39.87
C SER A 415 -3.80 2.79 -39.28
N GLN A 416 -3.88 1.54 -39.72
CA GLN A 416 -2.83 0.55 -39.56
C GLN A 416 -1.58 1.05 -40.28
N SER A 417 -0.85 1.97 -39.66
CA SER A 417 0.51 2.31 -40.02
C SER A 417 1.39 1.66 -38.95
N TYR A 418 1.80 0.43 -39.23
CA TYR A 418 2.78 -0.30 -38.44
C TYR A 418 4.11 0.44 -38.54
N ALA A 419 4.47 1.16 -37.47
CA ALA A 419 5.86 1.53 -37.25
C ALA A 419 6.55 0.31 -36.62
N ASN A 420 7.39 -0.36 -37.41
CA ASN A 420 8.33 -1.34 -36.91
C ASN A 420 9.38 -0.63 -36.08
N THR A 421 9.28 -0.74 -34.76
CA THR A 421 10.39 -1.07 -33.86
C THR A 421 9.80 -1.46 -32.51
N MET A 422 10.57 -2.23 -31.74
CA MET A 422 10.27 -2.57 -30.35
C MET A 422 10.05 -1.28 -29.54
N PHE A 423 9.50 -1.42 -28.31
CA PHE A 423 9.62 -0.34 -27.33
C PHE A 423 11.13 -0.12 -27.08
N GLU A 424 11.78 0.70 -27.89
CA GLU A 424 13.19 1.08 -27.78
C GLU A 424 13.28 2.61 -27.77
N ASP A 425 13.89 3.06 -26.68
CA ASP A 425 14.38 4.38 -26.23
C ASP A 425 13.43 5.57 -26.34
#